data_AF-A0A496Z6H7-F1
#
_entry.id   AF-A0A496Z6H7-F1
#
_cell.length_a   1.000
_cell.length_b   1.000
_cell.length_c   1.000
_cell.angle_alpha   90.00
_cell.angle_beta   90.00
_cell.angle_gamma   90.00
#
_symmetry.space_group_name_H-M   'P 1'
#
loop_
_entity.id
_entity.type
_entity.pdbx_description
1 polymer ?
#
loop_
_entity_poly.entity_id
_entity_poly.type
_entity_poly.pdbx_seq_one_letter_code
_entity_poly.pdbx_strand_id
1 'polypeptide(L)'
;MGILIKHTASHKGFTLLEIIVTIILIGITAAIMFPVMGTNLIRSAEPVNRLNDHHLLIQEMDKWTGIYRDAIRNHNLDISSFKTNVDSSANYLDSTAYINSFNGGAYNTQGTNKILQVSLINNDQKLVALFAE
;
A
#
# COMPACT_ATOMS: atom_id res chain seq x y z
N MET A 1 77.36 29.36 25.73
CA MET A 1 77.29 28.30 24.70
C MET A 1 75.92 27.63 24.84
N GLY A 2 74.97 27.97 23.97
CA GLY A 2 73.62 27.41 23.98
C GLY A 2 73.12 27.33 22.55
N ILE A 3 73.09 26.11 22.01
CA ILE A 3 72.66 25.83 20.64
C ILE A 3 71.13 25.89 20.59
N LEU A 4 70.60 26.78 19.75
CA LEU A 4 69.18 26.94 19.52
C LEU A 4 68.76 26.02 18.37
N ILE A 5 68.14 24.88 18.69
CA ILE A 5 67.60 23.95 17.68
C ILE A 5 66.25 24.49 17.22
N LYS A 6 66.20 25.10 16.03
CA LYS A 6 64.93 25.42 15.35
C LYS A 6 64.36 24.14 14.74
N HIS A 7 63.26 23.65 15.29
CA HIS A 7 62.44 22.60 14.69
C HIS A 7 61.70 23.22 13.50
N THR A 8 62.12 22.89 12.27
CA THR A 8 61.44 23.35 11.05
C THR A 8 60.07 22.68 10.93
N ALA A 9 58.99 23.45 11.08
CA ALA A 9 57.66 23.02 10.70
C ALA A 9 57.60 22.88 9.17
N SER A 10 57.52 21.64 8.67
CA SER A 10 57.36 21.33 7.26
C SER A 10 56.00 21.83 6.77
N HIS A 11 55.98 22.97 6.10
CA HIS A 11 54.79 23.49 5.41
C HIS A 11 54.61 22.72 4.10
N LYS A 12 53.93 21.56 4.15
CA LYS A 12 53.46 20.87 2.95
C LYS A 12 52.24 21.63 2.43
N GLY A 13 52.44 22.47 1.41
CA GLY A 13 51.37 23.14 0.70
C GLY A 13 50.51 22.15 -0.10
N PHE A 14 49.24 22.48 -0.27
CA PHE A 14 48.29 21.75 -1.12
C PHE A 14 48.85 21.62 -2.54
N THR A 15 48.92 20.39 -3.06
CA THR A 15 49.35 20.18 -4.44
C THR A 15 48.19 20.39 -5.41
N LEU A 16 48.48 20.83 -6.63
CA LEU A 16 47.46 20.95 -7.68
C LEU A 16 46.78 19.60 -7.97
N LEU A 17 47.53 18.51 -7.87
CA LEU A 17 47.01 17.15 -8.01
C LEU A 17 45.99 16.82 -6.91
N GLU A 18 46.27 17.20 -5.66
CA GLU A 18 45.37 16.94 -4.52
C GLU A 18 44.04 17.68 -4.66
N ILE A 19 44.04 18.89 -5.19
CA ILE A 19 42.80 19.65 -5.48
C ILE A 19 41.98 18.95 -6.58
N ILE A 20 42.63 18.48 -7.65
CA ILE A 20 41.92 17.79 -8.73
C ILE A 20 41.31 16.48 -8.22
N VAL A 21 42.07 15.69 -7.47
CA VAL A 21 41.60 14.40 -6.92
C VAL A 21 40.45 14.59 -5.93
N THR A 22 40.51 15.61 -5.07
CA THR A 22 39.43 15.89 -4.10
C THR A 22 38.14 16.35 -4.78
N ILE A 23 38.21 17.18 -5.81
CA ILE A 23 37.02 17.60 -6.57
C ILE A 23 36.39 16.40 -7.30
N ILE A 24 37.21 15.52 -7.88
CA ILE A 24 36.72 14.29 -8.51
C ILE A 24 36.03 13.38 -7.47
N LEU A 25 36.64 13.20 -6.30
CA LEU A 25 36.08 12.38 -5.21
C LEU A 25 34.72 12.92 -4.73
N ILE A 26 34.61 14.23 -4.54
CA ILE A 26 33.35 14.88 -4.15
C ILE A 26 32.30 14.73 -5.25
N GLY A 27 32.68 14.89 -6.53
CA GLY A 27 31.78 14.71 -7.66
C GLY A 27 31.20 13.29 -7.75
N ILE A 28 32.04 12.26 -7.57
CA ILE A 28 31.60 10.86 -7.54
C ILE A 28 30.67 10.61 -6.34
N THR A 29 31.04 11.12 -5.16
CA THR A 29 30.24 10.95 -3.94
C THR A 29 28.87 11.60 -4.09
N ALA A 30 28.80 12.81 -4.63
CA ALA A 30 27.54 13.49 -4.91
C ALA A 30 26.69 12.72 -5.92
N ALA A 31 27.29 12.25 -7.03
CA ALA A 31 26.59 11.49 -8.07
C ALA A 31 25.91 10.21 -7.53
N ILE A 32 26.51 9.56 -6.53
CA ILE A 32 25.93 8.37 -5.88
C ILE A 32 24.89 8.75 -4.83
N MET A 33 25.12 9.85 -4.09
CA MET A 33 24.28 10.25 -2.95
C MET A 33 22.92 10.86 -3.37
N PHE A 34 22.89 11.63 -4.46
CA PHE A 34 21.67 12.25 -4.99
C PHE A 34 20.54 11.24 -5.34
N PRO A 35 20.79 10.17 -6.12
CA PRO A 35 19.73 9.20 -6.43
C PRO A 35 19.26 8.40 -5.19
N VAL A 36 20.14 8.17 -4.21
CA VAL A 36 19.78 7.49 -2.95
C VAL A 36 18.84 8.34 -2.09
N MET A 37 19.05 9.66 -2.01
CA MET A 37 18.14 10.56 -1.29
C MET A 37 16.79 10.71 -2.01
N GLY A 38 16.79 10.84 -3.35
CA GLY A 38 15.56 10.94 -4.13
C GLY A 38 14.69 9.68 -4.09
N THR A 39 15.30 8.50 -4.11
CA THR A 39 14.55 7.23 -4.09
C THR A 39 13.99 6.85 -2.73
N ASN A 40 14.68 7.16 -1.63
CA ASN A 40 14.21 6.82 -0.27
C ASN A 40 13.10 7.75 0.26
N LEU A 41 13.11 9.03 -0.11
CA LEU A 41 12.08 9.99 0.31
C LEU A 41 10.77 9.83 -0.49
N ILE A 42 10.84 9.42 -1.76
CA ILE A 42 9.65 9.25 -2.61
C ILE A 42 8.97 7.89 -2.40
N ARG A 43 9.73 6.83 -2.08
CA ARG A 43 9.17 5.48 -1.88
C ARG A 43 8.49 5.25 -0.53
N SER A 44 8.60 6.18 0.42
CA SER A 44 8.08 6.03 1.79
C SER A 44 6.67 6.63 1.99
N ALA A 45 6.21 7.54 1.13
CA ALA A 45 4.85 8.07 1.21
C ALA A 45 3.80 7.15 0.58
N GLU A 46 4.16 6.39 -0.46
CA GLU A 46 3.23 5.45 -1.09
C GLU A 46 2.68 4.35 -0.16
N PRO A 47 3.49 3.65 0.67
CA PRO A 47 2.95 2.61 1.54
C PRO A 47 1.98 3.16 2.58
N VAL A 48 2.18 4.38 3.09
CA VAL A 48 1.28 4.97 4.11
C VAL A 48 -0.08 5.34 3.49
N ASN A 49 -0.08 5.97 2.31
CA ASN A 49 -1.34 6.29 1.63
C ASN A 49 -2.08 5.01 1.21
N ARG A 50 -1.35 3.99 0.73
CA ARG A 50 -1.94 2.67 0.45
C ARG A 50 -2.56 2.02 1.69
N LEU A 51 -1.94 2.12 2.86
CA LEU A 51 -2.52 1.56 4.08
C LEU A 51 -3.82 2.28 4.49
N ASN A 52 -3.86 3.60 4.33
CA ASN A 52 -5.06 4.37 4.60
C ASN A 52 -6.21 3.99 3.66
N ASP A 53 -5.93 3.88 2.36
CA ASP A 53 -6.92 3.47 1.36
C ASP A 53 -7.47 2.06 1.65
N HIS A 54 -6.62 1.14 2.12
CA HIS A 54 -7.01 -0.22 2.45
C HIS A 54 -7.90 -0.25 3.69
N HIS A 55 -7.62 0.61 4.67
CA HIS A 55 -8.41 0.69 5.89
C HIS A 55 -9.84 1.18 5.62
N LEU A 56 -10.02 2.15 4.71
CA LEU A 56 -11.35 2.62 4.31
C LEU A 56 -12.18 1.51 3.66
N LEU A 57 -11.57 0.73 2.76
CA LEU A 57 -12.24 -0.41 2.12
C LEU A 57 -12.64 -1.48 3.15
N ILE A 58 -11.75 -1.80 4.10
CA ILE A 58 -12.02 -2.77 5.17
C ILE A 58 -13.18 -2.29 6.06
N GLN A 59 -13.17 -1.02 6.48
CA GLN A 59 -14.23 -0.45 7.32
C GLN A 59 -15.59 -0.53 6.64
N GLU A 60 -15.67 -0.18 5.35
CA GLU A 60 -16.92 -0.27 4.60
C GLU A 60 -17.37 -1.73 4.45
N MET A 61 -16.44 -2.66 4.17
CA MET A 61 -16.79 -4.09 4.08
C MET A 61 -17.22 -4.69 5.42
N ASP A 62 -16.64 -4.25 6.54
CA ASP A 62 -17.02 -4.68 7.89
C ASP A 62 -18.44 -4.26 8.24
N LYS A 63 -18.85 -3.05 7.82
CA LYS A 63 -20.24 -2.58 7.94
C LYS A 63 -21.19 -3.50 7.19
N TRP A 64 -20.91 -3.81 5.92
CA TRP A 64 -21.76 -4.70 5.12
C TRP A 64 -21.80 -6.12 5.65
N THR A 65 -20.65 -6.63 6.11
CA THR A 65 -20.58 -7.93 6.77
C THR A 65 -21.35 -7.94 8.09
N GLY A 66 -21.36 -6.83 8.84
CA GLY A 66 -22.19 -6.65 10.03
C GLY A 66 -23.68 -6.77 9.74
N ILE A 67 -24.16 -6.01 8.75
CA ILE A 67 -25.57 -6.04 8.30
C ILE A 67 -25.96 -7.46 7.85
N TYR A 68 -25.10 -8.11 7.07
CA TYR A 68 -25.31 -9.48 6.62
C TYR A 68 -25.40 -10.48 7.78
N ARG A 69 -24.47 -10.41 8.75
CA ARG A 69 -24.50 -11.28 9.93
C ARG A 69 -25.77 -11.09 10.76
N ASP A 70 -26.24 -9.86 10.90
CA ASP A 70 -27.48 -9.57 11.62
C ASP A 70 -28.72 -10.08 10.86
N ALA A 71 -28.73 -9.97 9.53
CA ALA A 71 -29.80 -10.52 8.69
C ALA A 71 -29.89 -12.05 8.78
N ILE A 72 -28.75 -12.75 8.80
CA ILE A 72 -28.71 -14.21 9.02
C ILE A 72 -29.23 -14.56 10.41
N ARG A 73 -28.76 -13.86 11.45
CA ARG A 73 -29.17 -14.13 12.84
C ARG A 73 -30.68 -14.00 13.01
N ASN A 74 -31.30 -13.08 12.29
CA ASN A 74 -32.74 -12.84 12.33
C ASN A 74 -33.54 -13.71 11.35
N HIS A 75 -32.90 -14.67 10.65
CA HIS A 75 -33.52 -15.51 9.62
C HIS A 75 -34.28 -14.72 8.54
N ASN A 76 -33.83 -13.50 8.25
CA ASN A 76 -34.47 -12.57 7.31
C ASN A 76 -33.50 -12.13 6.21
N LEU A 77 -32.52 -12.99 5.88
CA LEU A 77 -31.59 -12.72 4.81
C LEU A 77 -32.27 -12.99 3.47
N ASP A 78 -32.61 -11.93 2.75
CA ASP A 78 -32.85 -11.98 1.31
C ASP A 78 -31.63 -11.37 0.61
N ILE A 79 -30.86 -12.21 -0.08
CA ILE A 79 -29.64 -11.78 -0.77
C ILE A 79 -29.94 -10.82 -1.92
N SER A 80 -31.15 -10.84 -2.49
CA SER A 80 -31.55 -9.93 -3.56
C SER A 80 -31.80 -8.52 -3.01
N SER A 81 -32.55 -8.43 -1.92
CA SER A 81 -32.73 -7.18 -1.18
C SER A 81 -31.40 -6.64 -0.63
N PHE A 82 -30.54 -7.54 -0.12
CA PHE A 82 -29.20 -7.17 0.33
C PHE A 82 -28.35 -6.58 -0.81
N LYS A 83 -28.37 -7.19 -2.00
CA LYS A 83 -27.71 -6.64 -3.19
C LYS A 83 -28.19 -5.23 -3.51
N THR A 84 -29.51 -5.00 -3.53
CA THR A 84 -30.07 -3.66 -3.80
C THR A 84 -29.59 -2.62 -2.77
N ASN A 85 -29.48 -3.01 -1.50
CA ASN A 85 -28.96 -2.13 -0.45
C ASN A 85 -27.47 -1.80 -0.66
N VAL A 86 -26.65 -2.80 -1.00
CA VAL A 86 -25.23 -2.59 -1.31
C VAL A 86 -25.11 -1.68 -2.55
N ASP A 87 -25.83 -1.98 -3.64
CA ASP A 87 -25.78 -1.20 -4.88
C ASP A 87 -26.17 0.26 -4.70
N SER A 88 -27.10 0.53 -3.78
CA SER A 88 -27.65 1.87 -3.58
C SER A 88 -26.90 2.69 -2.54
N SER A 89 -26.11 2.07 -1.66
CA SER A 89 -25.60 2.73 -0.44
C SER A 89 -24.16 2.39 -0.07
N ALA A 90 -23.49 1.51 -0.81
CA ALA A 90 -22.07 1.22 -0.56
C ALA A 90 -21.20 2.34 -1.11
N ASN A 91 -20.33 2.87 -0.25
CA ASN A 91 -19.23 3.71 -0.71
C ASN A 91 -18.18 2.82 -1.37
N TYR A 92 -17.46 3.35 -2.35
CA TYR A 92 -16.38 2.62 -3.04
C TYR A 92 -16.85 1.36 -3.79
N LEU A 93 -18.14 1.28 -4.15
CA LEU A 93 -18.64 0.12 -4.88
C LEU A 93 -18.06 0.07 -6.30
N ASP A 94 -17.45 -1.06 -6.64
CA ASP A 94 -17.02 -1.39 -8.00
C ASP A 94 -18.13 -2.16 -8.73
N SER A 95 -18.50 -3.30 -8.15
CA SER A 95 -19.48 -4.19 -8.77
C SER A 95 -20.10 -5.15 -7.76
N THR A 96 -21.35 -5.55 -8.05
CA THR A 96 -22.00 -6.68 -7.42
C THR A 96 -22.43 -7.68 -8.49
N ALA A 97 -22.21 -8.97 -8.23
CA ALA A 97 -22.54 -10.02 -9.18
C ALA A 97 -23.06 -11.27 -8.45
N TYR A 98 -24.11 -11.89 -8.99
CA TYR A 98 -24.54 -13.19 -8.50
C TYR A 98 -23.65 -14.30 -9.05
N ILE A 99 -23.22 -15.19 -8.18
CA ILE A 99 -22.55 -16.43 -8.55
C ILE A 99 -23.60 -17.53 -8.48
N ASN A 100 -24.08 -17.95 -9.65
CA ASN A 100 -25.15 -18.96 -9.80
C ASN A 100 -24.63 -20.40 -9.72
N SER A 101 -23.30 -20.56 -9.76
CA SER A 101 -22.61 -21.85 -9.71
C SER A 101 -21.26 -21.64 -9.03
N PHE A 102 -21.10 -22.19 -7.83
CA PHE A 102 -19.81 -22.29 -7.16
C PHE A 102 -19.52 -23.76 -6.88
N ASN A 103 -18.40 -24.25 -7.40
CA ASN A 103 -17.95 -25.62 -7.22
C ASN A 103 -16.65 -25.59 -6.40
N GLY A 104 -16.82 -25.56 -5.08
CA GLY A 104 -15.74 -25.45 -4.10
C GLY A 104 -15.61 -26.73 -3.27
N GLY A 105 -15.44 -27.89 -3.92
CA GLY A 105 -15.28 -29.17 -3.22
C GLY A 105 -16.53 -29.59 -2.45
N ALA A 106 -16.49 -29.53 -1.11
CA ALA A 106 -17.61 -29.94 -0.24
C ALA A 106 -18.82 -28.99 -0.28
N TYR A 107 -18.66 -27.79 -0.85
CA TYR A 107 -19.72 -26.79 -0.98
C TYR A 107 -20.15 -26.69 -2.45
N ASN A 108 -21.29 -27.28 -2.75
CA ASN A 108 -21.98 -27.11 -4.03
C ASN A 108 -23.22 -26.26 -3.79
N THR A 109 -23.17 -25.01 -4.24
CA THR A 109 -24.33 -24.14 -4.31
C THR A 109 -24.77 -24.03 -5.76
N GLN A 110 -25.93 -24.61 -6.04
CA GLN A 110 -26.62 -24.57 -7.33
C GLN A 110 -27.96 -23.88 -7.13
N GLY A 111 -28.16 -22.74 -7.78
CA GLY A 111 -29.40 -21.97 -7.67
C GLY A 111 -29.22 -20.51 -8.08
N THR A 112 -30.30 -19.91 -8.57
CA THR A 112 -30.35 -18.48 -8.93
C THR A 112 -30.21 -17.64 -7.66
N ASN A 113 -29.32 -16.64 -7.68
CA ASN A 113 -29.11 -15.69 -6.58
C ASN A 113 -28.84 -16.39 -5.23
N LYS A 114 -27.90 -17.33 -5.18
CA LYS A 114 -27.51 -17.99 -3.90
C LYS A 114 -26.24 -17.43 -3.28
N ILE A 115 -25.34 -16.93 -4.11
CA ILE A 115 -24.13 -16.26 -3.67
C ILE A 115 -24.08 -14.90 -4.36
N LEU A 116 -23.80 -13.87 -3.58
CA LEU A 116 -23.52 -12.53 -4.04
C LEU A 116 -22.03 -12.23 -3.83
N GLN A 117 -21.34 -11.89 -4.90
CA GLN A 117 -20.04 -11.25 -4.85
C GLN A 117 -20.23 -9.75 -4.77
N VAL A 118 -19.59 -9.13 -3.77
CA VAL A 118 -19.51 -7.67 -3.65
C VAL A 118 -18.05 -7.28 -3.77
N SER A 119 -17.78 -6.33 -4.66
CA SER A 119 -16.44 -5.80 -4.90
C SER A 119 -16.41 -4.31 -4.61
N LEU A 120 -15.50 -3.90 -3.74
CA LEU A 120 -15.21 -2.49 -3.45
C LEU A 120 -13.86 -2.11 -4.06
N ILE A 121 -13.73 -0.90 -4.58
CA ILE A 121 -12.50 -0.34 -5.17
C ILE A 121 -12.23 1.07 -4.67
N ASN A 122 -10.98 1.32 -4.28
CA ASN A 122 -10.49 2.66 -3.97
C ASN A 122 -9.07 2.79 -4.54
N ASN A 123 -8.86 3.74 -5.45
CA ASN A 123 -7.63 3.88 -6.23
C ASN A 123 -7.21 2.54 -6.88
N ASP A 124 -6.03 2.02 -6.53
CA ASP A 124 -5.49 0.76 -7.07
C ASP A 124 -5.82 -0.47 -6.21
N GLN A 125 -6.67 -0.33 -5.20
CA GLN A 125 -6.98 -1.40 -4.25
C GLN A 125 -8.39 -1.89 -4.42
N LYS A 126 -8.53 -3.22 -4.43
CA LYS A 126 -9.80 -3.91 -4.56
C LYS A 126 -10.00 -4.89 -3.42
N LEU A 127 -11.16 -4.83 -2.78
CA LEU A 127 -11.59 -5.78 -1.75
C LEU A 127 -12.84 -6.49 -2.22
N VAL A 128 -12.83 -7.83 -2.17
CA VAL A 128 -13.95 -8.66 -2.62
C VAL A 128 -14.42 -9.54 -1.47
N ALA A 129 -15.73 -9.57 -1.26
CA ALA A 129 -16.37 -10.47 -0.31
C ALA A 129 -17.49 -11.26 -0.99
N LEU A 130 -17.73 -12.46 -0.47
CA LEU A 130 -18.79 -13.35 -0.90
C LEU A 130 -19.81 -13.48 0.23
N PHE A 131 -21.08 -13.31 -0.10
CA PHE A 131 -22.21 -13.43 0.80
C PHE A 131 -23.15 -14.50 0.27
N ALA A 132 -23.65 -15.39 1.12
CA ALA A 132 -24.49 -16.51 0.71
C ALA A 132 -25.72 -16.62 1.61
N GLU A 133 -26.79 -17.19 1.08
CA GLU A 133 -27.97 -17.57 1.87
C GLU A 133 -27.81 -18.97 2.47
#